data_AF-A0AAW2K485-F1
#
_entry.id   AF-A0AAW2K485-F1
#
_cell.length_a   1.000
_cell.length_b   1.000
_cell.length_c   1.000
_cell.angle_alpha   90.00
_cell.angle_beta   90.00
_cell.angle_gamma   90.00
#
_symmetry.space_group_name_H-M   'P 1'
#
loop_
_entity.id
_entity.type
_entity.pdbx_description
1 polymer ?
#
loop_
_entity_poly.entity_id
_entity_poly.type
_entity_poly.pdbx_seq_one_letter_code
_entity_poly.pdbx_strand_id
1 'polypeptide(L)'
;MDPDPKKSKFLPSNLLNSNGSSHPQSLFPDEVLEKVLSLIDSHKDRNSVSLVCKDWYNAERWTRSNLFIGNCYSVSPEIVARRFPKIKCQTQRETTLF
;
A
#
# COMPACT_ATOMS: atom_id res chain seq x y z
N MET A 1 -41.61 25.33 2.46
CA MET A 1 -41.62 23.86 2.21
C MET A 1 -40.27 23.56 1.61
N ASP A 2 -39.28 23.35 2.46
CA ASP A 2 -37.91 23.04 2.06
C ASP A 2 -37.58 21.66 2.63
N PRO A 3 -37.10 20.71 1.81
CA PRO A 3 -36.80 19.37 2.28
C PRO A 3 -35.44 19.33 2.98
N ASP A 4 -35.42 18.87 4.23
CA ASP A 4 -34.22 18.49 4.97
C ASP A 4 -33.35 17.48 4.20
N PRO A 5 -32.04 17.69 4.05
CA PRO A 5 -31.15 16.64 3.58
C PRO A 5 -30.84 15.68 4.74
N LYS A 6 -31.40 14.47 4.67
CA LYS A 6 -31.13 13.36 5.58
C LYS A 6 -29.62 13.04 5.61
N LYS A 7 -28.95 13.44 6.69
CA LYS A 7 -27.57 13.07 7.01
C LYS A 7 -27.53 11.59 7.40
N SER A 8 -27.39 10.72 6.39
CA SER A 8 -27.13 9.29 6.55
C SER A 8 -25.73 9.09 7.16
N LYS A 9 -25.66 9.07 8.49
CA LYS A 9 -24.49 8.65 9.25
C LYS A 9 -24.42 7.12 9.23
N PHE A 10 -23.80 6.53 8.22
CA PHE A 10 -23.28 5.17 8.34
C PHE A 10 -22.01 5.25 9.20
N LEU A 11 -22.18 5.14 10.52
CA LEU A 11 -21.07 4.88 11.44
C LEU A 11 -21.18 3.40 11.86
N PRO A 12 -20.22 2.55 11.47
CA PRO A 12 -20.05 1.27 12.15
C PRO A 12 -19.48 1.58 13.53
N SER A 13 -20.32 1.41 14.54
CA SER A 13 -19.90 1.27 15.93
C SER A 13 -18.95 0.08 16.04
N ASN A 14 -17.67 0.31 16.32
CA ASN A 14 -16.85 -0.61 17.11
C ASN A 14 -15.60 0.09 17.65
N LEU A 15 -15.62 0.25 18.98
CA LEU A 15 -14.51 0.19 19.93
C LEU A 15 -13.42 1.28 19.89
N LEU A 16 -13.61 2.19 20.86
CA LEU A 16 -12.54 2.73 21.70
C LEU A 16 -11.56 1.62 22.09
N ASN A 17 -10.36 1.61 21.50
CA ASN A 17 -9.19 1.05 22.16
C ASN A 17 -8.17 2.18 22.30
N SER A 18 -8.11 2.73 23.51
CA SER A 18 -6.98 3.50 24.01
C SER A 18 -5.69 2.73 23.72
N ASN A 19 -4.77 3.35 22.99
CA ASN A 19 -3.31 3.34 23.17
C ASN A 19 -2.70 4.13 22.00
N GLY A 20 -1.86 5.12 22.30
CA GLY A 20 -1.51 6.20 21.39
C GLY A 20 -0.91 5.76 20.05
N SER A 21 -1.63 6.01 18.97
CA SER A 21 -1.09 6.55 17.72
C SER A 21 -2.24 7.16 16.94
N SER A 22 -2.14 8.45 16.64
CA SER A 22 -3.12 9.19 15.86
C SER A 22 -3.06 8.76 14.38
N HIS A 23 -3.53 7.57 14.07
CA HIS A 23 -3.82 7.17 12.69
C HIS A 23 -5.33 7.30 12.49
N PRO A 24 -5.82 8.10 11.52
CA PRO A 24 -7.23 8.06 11.13
C PRO A 24 -7.55 6.61 10.80
N GLN A 25 -8.56 6.07 11.46
CA GLN A 25 -8.98 4.68 11.32
C GLN A 25 -9.26 4.43 9.84
N SER A 26 -8.42 3.62 9.20
CA SER A 26 -8.77 3.03 7.91
C SER A 26 -10.13 2.37 8.05
N LEU A 27 -10.95 2.44 7.01
CA LEU A 27 -12.28 1.79 7.01
C LEU A 27 -12.19 0.26 7.23
N PHE A 28 -11.00 -0.32 7.07
CA PHE A 28 -10.73 -1.74 7.15
C PHE A 28 -9.42 -2.01 7.90
N PRO A 29 -9.34 -3.10 8.68
CA PRO A 29 -8.09 -3.56 9.29
C PRO A 29 -7.03 -3.86 8.23
N ASP A 30 -5.75 -3.67 8.57
CA ASP A 30 -4.60 -3.94 7.68
C ASP A 30 -4.61 -5.37 7.12
N GLU A 31 -5.08 -6.36 7.90
CA GLU A 31 -5.21 -7.76 7.48
C GLU A 31 -6.11 -7.96 6.25
N VAL A 32 -7.19 -7.19 6.16
CA VAL A 32 -8.12 -7.25 5.01
C VAL A 32 -7.45 -6.63 3.80
N LEU A 33 -6.71 -5.54 4.00
CA LEU A 33 -5.96 -4.86 2.95
C LEU A 33 -4.89 -5.77 2.36
N GLU A 34 -4.15 -6.48 3.21
CA GLU A 34 -3.15 -7.47 2.79
C GLU A 34 -3.77 -8.59 1.95
N LYS A 35 -4.93 -9.12 2.36
CA LYS A 35 -5.67 -10.13 1.59
C LYS A 35 -6.12 -9.61 0.24
N VAL A 36 -6.66 -8.38 0.15
CA VAL A 36 -7.05 -7.78 -1.13
C VAL A 36 -5.83 -7.57 -2.02
N LEU A 37 -4.72 -7.07 -1.47
CA LEU A 37 -3.47 -6.87 -2.20
C LEU A 37 -2.84 -8.19 -2.67
N SER A 38 -3.12 -9.30 -1.99
CA SER A 38 -2.68 -10.64 -2.43
C SER A 38 -3.43 -11.14 -3.67
N LEU A 39 -4.61 -10.59 -3.97
CA LEU A 39 -5.39 -10.90 -5.17
C LEU A 39 -4.94 -10.08 -6.40
N ILE A 40 -4.10 -9.05 -6.19
CA ILE A 40 -3.64 -8.14 -7.24
C ILE A 40 -2.20 -8.49 -7.63
N ASP A 41 -2.04 -9.21 -8.74
CA ASP A 41 -0.73 -9.58 -9.29
C ASP A 41 -0.09 -8.47 -10.14
N SER A 42 -0.92 -7.64 -10.77
CA SER A 42 -0.46 -6.58 -11.67
C SER A 42 0.26 -5.46 -10.90
N HIS A 43 1.50 -5.19 -11.30
CA HIS A 43 2.30 -4.10 -10.73
C HIS A 43 1.66 -2.72 -10.92
N LYS A 44 0.92 -2.50 -12.01
CA LYS A 44 0.26 -1.22 -12.29
C LYS A 44 -0.85 -0.95 -11.27
N ASP A 45 -1.67 -1.96 -10.99
CA ASP A 45 -2.81 -1.84 -10.10
C ASP A 45 -2.35 -1.67 -8.65
N ARG A 46 -1.30 -2.38 -8.23
CA ARG A 46 -0.67 -2.16 -6.91
C ARG A 46 -0.17 -0.73 -6.72
N ASN A 47 0.42 -0.15 -7.77
CA ASN A 47 0.88 1.23 -7.71
C ASN A 47 -0.31 2.20 -7.54
N SER A 48 -1.41 2.00 -8.27
CA SER A 48 -2.63 2.80 -8.14
C SER A 48 -3.23 2.70 -6.73
N VAL A 49 -3.30 1.49 -6.18
CA VAL A 49 -3.83 1.24 -4.83
C VAL A 49 -3.01 1.96 -3.76
N SER A 50 -1.68 1.99 -3.90
CA SER A 50 -0.78 2.67 -2.95
C SER A 50 -0.99 4.19 -2.85
N LEU A 51 -1.73 4.80 -3.79
CA LEU A 51 -2.01 6.24 -3.82
C LEU A 51 -3.34 6.63 -3.16
N VAL A 52 -4.17 5.66 -2.77
CA VAL A 52 -5.53 5.92 -2.23
C VAL A 52 -5.47 6.57 -0.83
N CYS A 53 -4.76 5.95 0.11
CA CYS A 53 -4.51 6.52 1.43
C CYS A 53 -3.20 5.97 2.04
N LYS A 54 -2.80 6.51 3.20
CA LYS A 54 -1.60 6.09 3.92
C LYS A 54 -1.64 4.62 4.36
N ASP A 55 -2.82 4.09 4.66
CA ASP A 55 -2.97 2.71 5.13
C ASP A 55 -2.78 1.72 3.98
N TRP A 56 -3.35 2.02 2.79
CA TRP A 56 -3.07 1.28 1.56
C TRP A 56 -1.59 1.35 1.15
N TYR A 57 -0.96 2.51 1.32
CA TYR A 57 0.47 2.65 1.10
C TYR A 57 1.29 1.74 2.03
N ASN A 58 0.95 1.71 3.32
CA ASN A 58 1.63 0.87 4.30
C ASN A 58 1.43 -0.62 4.00
N ALA A 59 0.19 -1.06 3.78
CA ALA A 59 -0.09 -2.47 3.47
C ALA A 59 0.58 -2.94 2.17
N GLU A 60 0.59 -2.11 1.13
CA GLU A 60 1.24 -2.44 -0.16
C GLU A 60 2.75 -2.65 0.00
N ARG A 61 3.42 -1.81 0.80
CA ARG A 61 4.86 -1.90 1.06
C ARG A 61 5.24 -3.22 1.73
N TRP A 62 4.36 -3.76 2.59
CA TRP A 62 4.62 -4.96 3.40
C TRP A 62 4.24 -6.25 2.68
N THR A 63 3.34 -6.19 1.70
CA THR A 63 2.98 -7.37 0.88
C THR A 63 3.87 -7.51 -0.36
N ARG A 64 4.53 -6.43 -0.83
CA ARG A 64 5.34 -6.50 -2.04
C ARG A 64 6.70 -7.15 -1.77
N SER A 65 6.90 -8.35 -2.31
CA SER A 65 8.17 -9.10 -2.25
C SER A 65 9.02 -8.99 -3.51
N ASN A 66 8.37 -8.71 -4.66
CA ASN A 66 9.02 -8.62 -5.97
C ASN A 66 8.88 -7.21 -6.55
N LEU A 67 10.01 -6.63 -6.93
CA LEU A 67 10.08 -5.33 -7.60
C LEU A 67 11.05 -5.43 -8.78
N PHE A 68 10.57 -5.08 -9.96
CA PHE A 68 11.40 -4.96 -11.15
C PHE A 68 11.82 -3.50 -11.35
N ILE A 69 13.13 -3.27 -11.45
CA ILE A 69 13.72 -1.97 -11.80
C ILE A 69 14.42 -2.15 -13.14
N GLY A 70 13.80 -1.64 -14.21
CA GLY A 70 14.36 -1.76 -15.56
C GLY A 70 15.61 -0.89 -15.79
N ASN A 71 15.74 0.23 -15.07
CA ASN A 71 16.91 1.09 -15.11
C ASN A 71 17.47 1.29 -13.69
N CYS A 72 18.66 0.74 -13.44
CA CYS A 72 19.33 0.83 -12.13
C CYS A 72 19.77 2.26 -11.75
N TYR A 73 19.78 3.20 -12.70
CA TYR A 73 20.04 4.61 -12.42
C TYR A 73 18.78 5.42 -12.09
N SER A 74 17.57 4.87 -12.28
CA SER A 74 16.33 5.60 -12.04
C SER A 74 15.97 5.74 -10.57
N VAL A 75 16.51 4.90 -9.69
CA VAL A 75 16.19 4.93 -8.25
C VAL A 75 17.38 4.43 -7.43
N SER A 76 17.71 5.14 -6.35
CA SER A 76 18.73 4.65 -5.41
C SER A 76 18.22 3.40 -4.69
N PRO A 77 19.05 2.36 -4.54
CA PRO A 77 18.69 1.16 -3.79
C PRO A 77 18.28 1.48 -2.34
N GLU A 78 18.77 2.58 -1.75
CA GLU A 78 18.40 3.01 -0.40
C GLU A 78 16.94 3.46 -0.32
N ILE A 79 16.45 4.16 -1.36
CA ILE A 79 15.06 4.60 -1.46
C ILE A 79 14.17 3.36 -1.60
N VAL A 80 14.60 2.39 -2.40
CA VAL A 80 13.86 1.14 -2.61
C VAL A 80 13.84 0.31 -1.33
N ALA A 81 14.97 0.10 -0.66
CA ALA A 81 15.06 -0.65 0.58
C ALA A 81 14.29 0.04 1.71
N ARG A 82 14.29 1.38 1.74
CA ARG A 82 13.44 2.13 2.65
C ARG A 82 11.98 1.93 2.31
N ARG A 83 11.56 1.98 1.05
CA ARG A 83 10.14 1.83 0.69
C ARG A 83 9.65 0.40 0.93
N PHE A 84 10.41 -0.59 0.51
CA PHE A 84 10.06 -2.00 0.52
C PHE A 84 11.04 -2.79 1.40
N PRO A 85 10.74 -2.96 2.69
CA PRO A 85 11.66 -3.65 3.60
C PRO A 85 11.75 -5.15 3.36
N LYS A 86 10.76 -5.77 2.70
CA LYS A 86 10.69 -7.22 2.46
C LYS A 86 11.17 -7.66 1.07
N ILE A 87 11.56 -6.74 0.18
CA ILE A 87 12.00 -7.16 -1.14
C ILE A 87 13.41 -7.73 -1.07
N LYS A 88 13.64 -8.77 -1.87
CA LYS A 88 15.00 -9.25 -2.16
C LYS A 88 15.43 -8.59 -3.45
N CYS A 89 16.46 -7.74 -3.39
CA CYS A 89 17.02 -7.12 -4.58
C CYS A 89 17.61 -8.20 -5.49
N GLN A 90 16.92 -8.55 -6.56
CA GLN A 90 17.46 -9.39 -7.62
C GLN A 90 17.99 -8.47 -8.72
N THR A 91 19.30 -8.20 -8.70
CA THR A 91 19.97 -7.58 -9.83
C THR A 91 20.06 -8.62 -10.94
N GLN A 92 19.24 -8.49 -11.99
CA GLN A 92 19.48 -9.19 -13.24
C GLN A 92 20.53 -8.38 -14.01
N ARG A 93 21.78 -8.87 -13.99
CA ARG A 93 22.82 -8.35 -14.88
C ARG A 93 22.54 -8.90 -16.26
N GLU A 94 22.06 -8.06 -17.17
CA GLU A 94 22.13 -8.37 -18.59
C GLU A 94 23.60 -8.20 -19.00
N THR A 95 24.37 -9.28 -18.89
CA THR A 95 25.71 -9.34 -19.49
C THR A 95 25.48 -9.57 -20.98
N THR A 96 25.33 -8.49 -21.75
CA THR A 96 25.59 -8.54 -23.19
C THR A 96 27.09 -8.80 -23.36
N LEU A 97 27.47 -10.07 -23.55
CA LEU A 97 28.76 -10.41 -24.12
C LEU A 97 28.73 -10.04 -25.60
N PHE A 98 29.69 -9.21 -25.99
CA PHE A 98 30.07 -8.96 -27.38
C PHE A 98 30.49 -10.26 -28.08
#